data_AF-A0A7K4TRU5-F1
#
_entry.id   AF-A0A7K4TRU5-F1
#
_cell.length_a   1.000
_cell.length_b   1.000
_cell.length_c   1.000
_cell.angle_alpha   90.00
_cell.angle_beta   90.00
_cell.angle_gamma   90.00
#
_symmetry.space_group_name_H-M   'P 1'
#
loop_
_entity.id
_entity.type
_entity.pdbx_description
1 polymer ?
#
loop_
_entity_poly.entity_id
_entity_poly.type
_entity_poly.pdbx_seq_one_letter_code
_entity_poly.pdbx_strand_id
1 'polypeptide(L)'
;ANPLGILIANLLSPALVPEGKHIPLMLGIYAVPAVTACALATLGIHEKVPPTPPSASATNSNSQPFFTGLRMLLRNKAYIILAVCFGGGIGMFTCFSALLEQILCEKGYSNDFAGLNGALFTVCGLLGAFLLGMYVDRTRKFIESTKISFCLSALASIMFAVTSRFRHQAIMLAITCSLFGFFGFAIYPIAMELAVECSYPIGEGTSTGLIFVASQIEGVILMILLQALTVRVSEDPSSTCAIDQDGALDWTTPVLVMAGLCSGMACFYVIFFHTDYKRLHAET
;
A
#
# COMPACT_ATOMS: atom_id res chain seq x y z
N ALA A 1 -9.98 -5.74 -7.81
CA ALA A 1 -9.55 -7.08 -7.35
C ALA A 1 -8.66 -7.03 -6.10
N ASN A 2 -7.69 -6.12 -5.99
CA ASN A 2 -6.69 -6.13 -4.89
C ASN A 2 -7.19 -5.80 -3.46
N PRO A 3 -8.12 -4.85 -3.21
CA PRO A 3 -8.51 -4.53 -1.84
C PRO A 3 -9.34 -5.64 -1.18
N LEU A 4 -10.17 -6.33 -1.98
CA LEU A 4 -10.96 -7.48 -1.54
C LEU A 4 -10.05 -8.67 -1.21
N GLY A 5 -8.98 -8.89 -1.99
CA GLY A 5 -7.98 -9.92 -1.73
C GLY A 5 -7.18 -9.67 -0.43
N ILE A 6 -6.79 -8.41 -0.18
CA ILE A 6 -6.13 -8.01 1.08
C ILE A 6 -7.09 -8.16 2.26
N LEU A 7 -8.37 -7.78 2.11
CA LEU A 7 -9.38 -7.95 3.15
C LEU A 7 -9.63 -9.44 3.47
N ILE A 8 -9.77 -10.27 2.44
CA ILE A 8 -9.94 -11.73 2.59
C ILE A 8 -8.70 -12.36 3.20
N ALA A 9 -7.50 -11.94 2.79
CA ALA A 9 -6.25 -12.40 3.38
C ALA A 9 -6.18 -12.01 4.87
N ASN A 10 -6.46 -10.76 5.23
CA ASN A 10 -6.44 -10.29 6.62
C ASN A 10 -7.53 -10.92 7.51
N LEU A 11 -8.67 -11.33 6.93
CA LEU A 11 -9.72 -12.08 7.65
C LEU A 11 -9.39 -13.57 7.81
N LEU A 12 -8.69 -14.17 6.84
CA LEU A 12 -8.29 -15.58 6.89
C LEU A 12 -7.00 -15.81 7.69
N SER A 13 -6.07 -14.85 7.72
CA SER A 13 -4.79 -14.98 8.43
C SER A 13 -4.94 -15.35 9.91
N PRO A 14 -5.85 -14.74 10.71
CA PRO A 14 -6.03 -15.09 12.12
C PRO A 14 -6.81 -16.39 12.33
N ALA A 15 -7.66 -16.79 11.37
CA ALA A 15 -8.42 -18.02 11.45
C ALA A 15 -7.58 -19.27 11.11
N LEU A 16 -6.49 -19.09 10.36
CA LEU A 16 -5.58 -20.18 9.97
C LEU A 16 -4.36 -20.35 10.88
N VAL A 17 -3.98 -19.33 11.68
CA VAL A 17 -2.75 -19.38 12.49
C VAL A 17 -3.03 -18.93 13.94
N PRO A 18 -3.41 -19.86 14.83
CA PRO A 18 -3.59 -19.56 16.26
C PRO A 18 -2.26 -19.43 17.04
N GLU A 19 -1.13 -19.98 16.55
CA GLU A 19 0.18 -19.91 17.25
C GLU A 19 1.38 -19.79 16.28
N GLY A 20 2.39 -19.01 16.68
CA GLY A 20 3.53 -18.52 15.88
C GLY A 20 4.55 -19.54 15.36
N LYS A 21 4.30 -20.86 15.42
CA LYS A 21 5.24 -21.90 14.95
C LYS A 21 5.15 -22.25 13.45
N HIS A 22 4.30 -21.57 12.68
CA HIS A 22 3.98 -21.95 11.29
C HIS A 22 4.16 -20.85 10.24
N ILE A 23 5.06 -19.89 10.46
CA ILE A 23 5.41 -18.83 9.49
C ILE A 23 5.78 -19.39 8.08
N PRO A 24 6.63 -20.43 7.92
CA PRO A 24 6.94 -20.98 6.60
C PRO A 24 5.78 -21.76 5.97
N LEU A 25 4.87 -22.32 6.78
CA LEU A 25 3.70 -23.07 6.31
C LEU A 25 2.60 -22.11 5.83
N MET A 26 2.45 -20.96 6.51
CA MET A 26 1.60 -19.86 6.04
C MET A 26 2.15 -19.29 4.72
N LEU A 27 3.46 -19.05 4.62
CA LEU A 27 4.10 -18.61 3.39
C LEU A 27 3.84 -19.61 2.24
N GLY A 28 3.94 -20.92 2.52
CA GLY A 28 3.60 -21.97 1.57
C GLY A 28 2.12 -21.97 1.15
N ILE A 29 1.19 -21.77 2.08
CA ILE A 29 -0.26 -21.74 1.78
C ILE A 29 -0.67 -20.51 0.97
N TYR A 30 -0.01 -19.36 1.12
CA TYR A 30 -0.29 -18.19 0.27
C TYR A 30 0.49 -18.23 -1.06
N ALA A 31 1.75 -18.66 -1.03
CA ALA A 31 2.60 -18.68 -2.22
C ALA A 31 2.26 -19.82 -3.18
N VAL A 32 1.95 -21.02 -2.68
CA VAL A 32 1.68 -22.19 -3.55
C VAL A 32 0.45 -21.96 -4.44
N PRO A 33 -0.73 -21.53 -3.93
CA PRO A 33 -1.87 -21.24 -4.78
C PRO A 33 -1.62 -20.10 -5.76
N ALA A 34 -0.88 -19.06 -5.34
CA ALA A 34 -0.51 -17.94 -6.20
C ALA A 34 0.43 -18.39 -7.34
N VAL A 35 1.43 -19.21 -7.02
CA VAL A 35 2.38 -19.76 -8.00
C VAL A 35 1.70 -20.78 -8.90
N THR A 36 0.83 -21.64 -8.38
CA THR A 36 0.08 -22.60 -9.20
C THR A 36 -0.93 -21.88 -10.09
N ALA A 37 -1.62 -20.84 -9.61
CA ALA A 37 -2.52 -20.03 -10.42
C ALA A 37 -1.75 -19.26 -11.50
N CYS A 38 -0.57 -18.70 -11.16
CA CYS A 38 0.29 -18.03 -12.12
C CYS A 38 0.85 -19.00 -13.17
N ALA A 39 1.28 -20.20 -12.75
CA ALA A 39 1.74 -21.26 -13.65
C ALA A 39 0.61 -21.78 -14.54
N LEU A 40 -0.59 -22.02 -14.00
CA LEU A 40 -1.77 -22.43 -14.76
C LEU A 40 -2.26 -21.34 -15.71
N ALA A 41 -2.17 -20.06 -15.33
CA ALA A 41 -2.49 -18.95 -16.22
C ALA A 41 -1.46 -18.83 -17.35
N THR A 42 -0.17 -18.97 -17.03
CA THR A 42 0.94 -18.86 -18.00
C THR A 42 0.98 -20.05 -18.96
N LEU A 43 0.65 -21.26 -18.49
CA LEU A 43 0.67 -22.48 -19.29
C LEU A 43 -0.68 -22.82 -19.94
N GLY A 44 -1.79 -22.37 -19.35
CA GLY A 44 -3.16 -22.70 -19.78
C GLY A 44 -3.87 -21.62 -20.59
N ILE A 45 -3.46 -20.35 -20.49
CA ILE A 45 -4.03 -19.26 -21.29
C ILE A 45 -3.19 -19.08 -22.54
N HIS A 46 -3.40 -19.96 -23.52
CA HIS A 46 -3.07 -19.65 -24.91
C HIS A 46 -3.98 -18.51 -25.37
N GLU A 47 -3.39 -17.44 -25.92
CA GLU A 47 -4.07 -16.22 -26.40
C GLU A 47 -5.37 -16.53 -27.14
N LYS A 48 -6.50 -16.50 -26.44
CA LYS A 48 -7.79 -16.27 -27.08
C LYS A 48 -8.06 -14.78 -26.97
N VAL A 49 -7.55 -14.06 -27.98
CA VAL A 49 -8.00 -12.70 -28.28
C VAL A 49 -9.54 -12.74 -28.30
N PRO A 50 -10.24 -12.05 -27.39
CA PRO A 50 -11.68 -12.02 -27.40
C PRO A 50 -12.14 -11.42 -28.75
N PRO A 51 -13.15 -12.02 -29.41
CA PRO A 51 -13.63 -11.57 -30.73
C PRO A 51 -14.25 -10.17 -30.72
N THR A 52 -14.45 -9.58 -29.53
CA THR A 52 -14.90 -8.19 -29.36
C THR A 52 -13.97 -7.45 -28.40
N PRO A 53 -13.51 -6.23 -28.77
CA PRO A 53 -12.69 -5.41 -27.90
C PRO A 53 -13.49 -4.99 -26.65
N PRO A 54 -12.96 -5.14 -25.43
CA PRO A 54 -13.70 -4.87 -24.19
C PRO A 54 -13.89 -3.36 -23.88
N SER A 55 -13.24 -2.46 -24.63
CA SER A 55 -13.42 -1.00 -24.52
C SER A 55 -12.96 -0.29 -25.80
N ALA A 56 -13.39 0.97 -26.03
CA ALA A 56 -12.99 1.78 -27.20
C ALA A 56 -11.46 1.96 -27.32
N SER A 57 -10.73 1.77 -26.22
CA SER A 57 -9.26 1.80 -26.18
C SER A 57 -8.60 0.49 -26.65
N ALA A 58 -9.34 -0.61 -26.70
CA ALA A 58 -8.88 -1.88 -27.26
C ALA A 58 -8.95 -1.91 -28.80
N THR A 59 -9.72 -1.02 -29.44
CA THR A 59 -9.78 -0.89 -30.91
C THR A 59 -8.46 -0.40 -31.52
N ASN A 60 -7.60 0.27 -30.72
CA ASN A 60 -6.25 0.71 -31.11
C ASN A 60 -5.13 -0.14 -30.47
N SER A 61 -5.45 -1.31 -29.89
CA SER A 61 -4.50 -2.13 -29.13
C SER A 61 -3.54 -2.91 -30.03
N ASN A 62 -2.64 -2.21 -30.70
CA ASN A 62 -1.30 -2.74 -30.92
C ASN A 62 -0.55 -2.67 -29.58
N SER A 63 -0.94 -3.51 -28.61
CA SER A 63 -0.22 -3.63 -27.34
C SER A 63 1.22 -3.99 -27.68
N GLN A 64 2.13 -3.04 -27.45
CA GLN A 64 3.55 -3.23 -27.73
C GLN A 64 4.05 -4.49 -27.01
N PRO A 65 4.94 -5.29 -27.61
CA PRO A 65 5.48 -6.48 -26.97
C PRO A 65 6.05 -6.15 -25.58
N PHE A 66 5.86 -7.04 -24.61
CA PHE A 66 6.08 -6.79 -23.17
C PHE A 66 7.41 -6.08 -22.86
N PHE A 67 8.53 -6.54 -23.44
CA PHE A 67 9.85 -5.94 -23.23
C PHE A 67 9.98 -4.53 -23.82
N THR A 68 9.35 -4.27 -24.96
CA THR A 68 9.30 -2.93 -25.57
C THR A 68 8.44 -2.00 -24.72
N GLY A 69 7.27 -2.47 -24.25
CA GLY A 69 6.43 -1.75 -23.30
C GLY A 69 7.15 -1.42 -22.00
N LEU A 70 7.85 -2.39 -21.40
CA LEU A 70 8.65 -2.19 -20.19
C LEU A 70 9.71 -1.10 -20.38
N ARG A 71 10.44 -1.13 -21.50
CA ARG A 71 11.45 -0.10 -21.81
C ARG A 71 10.83 1.28 -22.00
N MET A 72 9.61 1.36 -22.56
CA MET A 72 8.87 2.61 -22.71
C MET A 72 8.39 3.14 -21.36
N LEU A 73 7.90 2.28 -20.46
CA LEU A 73 7.50 2.64 -19.09
C LEU A 73 8.66 3.21 -18.28
N LEU A 74 9.80 2.51 -18.31
CA LEU A 74 11.02 2.93 -17.61
C LEU A 74 11.66 4.20 -18.21
N ARG A 75 11.18 4.68 -19.35
CA ARG A 75 11.60 5.96 -19.95
C ARG A 75 10.59 7.08 -19.69
N ASN A 76 9.37 6.75 -19.28
CA ASN A 76 8.33 7.72 -18.99
C ASN A 76 8.49 8.26 -17.56
N LYS A 77 8.96 9.50 -17.44
CA LYS A 77 9.19 10.18 -16.16
C LYS A 77 7.93 10.23 -15.28
N ALA A 78 6.75 10.46 -15.86
CA ALA A 78 5.50 10.54 -15.12
C ALA A 78 5.14 9.18 -14.49
N TYR A 79 5.31 8.10 -15.26
CA TYR A 79 5.08 6.75 -14.77
C TYR A 79 6.09 6.35 -13.69
N ILE A 80 7.37 6.70 -13.83
CA ILE A 80 8.39 6.41 -12.80
C ILE A 80 8.08 7.15 -11.50
N ILE A 81 7.73 8.44 -11.58
CA ILE A 81 7.35 9.22 -10.39
C ILE A 81 6.13 8.60 -9.73
N LEU A 82 5.11 8.23 -10.51
CA LEU A 82 3.93 7.54 -9.99
C LEU A 82 4.29 6.20 -9.34
N ALA A 83 5.08 5.38 -10.02
CA ALA A 83 5.48 4.06 -9.54
C ALA A 83 6.26 4.14 -8.23
N VAL A 84 7.20 5.09 -8.10
CA VAL A 84 7.99 5.27 -6.87
C VAL A 84 7.15 5.86 -5.73
N CYS A 85 6.31 6.87 -6.00
CA CYS A 85 5.54 7.50 -4.93
C CYS A 85 4.37 6.62 -4.46
N PHE A 86 3.63 6.07 -5.41
CA PHE A 86 2.49 5.20 -5.10
C PHE A 86 2.96 3.81 -4.66
N GLY A 87 3.99 3.25 -5.31
CA GLY A 87 4.62 2.02 -4.87
C GLY A 87 5.20 2.16 -3.46
N GLY A 88 5.91 3.26 -3.20
CA GLY A 88 6.47 3.55 -1.88
C GLY A 88 5.37 3.72 -0.84
N GLY A 89 4.26 4.36 -1.21
CA GLY A 89 3.05 4.43 -0.39
C GLY A 89 2.50 3.05 -0.02
N ILE A 90 2.31 2.15 -1.00
CA ILE A 90 1.86 0.77 -0.75
C ILE A 90 2.84 0.02 0.16
N GLY A 91 4.15 0.15 -0.10
CA GLY A 91 5.20 -0.46 0.73
C GLY A 91 5.15 0.05 2.18
N MET A 92 4.95 1.34 2.37
CA MET A 92 4.78 1.96 3.68
C MET A 92 3.55 1.46 4.42
N PHE A 93 2.39 1.38 3.76
CA PHE A 93 1.18 0.86 4.39
C PHE A 93 1.35 -0.61 4.79
N THR A 94 2.02 -1.40 3.96
CA THR A 94 2.32 -2.80 4.26
C THR A 94 3.22 -2.90 5.49
N CYS A 95 4.29 -2.09 5.56
CA CYS A 95 5.17 -2.04 6.72
C CYS A 95 4.43 -1.58 7.98
N PHE A 96 3.61 -0.54 7.86
CA PHE A 96 2.81 -0.02 8.96
C PHE A 96 1.87 -1.09 9.52
N SER A 97 1.09 -1.76 8.67
CA SER A 97 0.19 -2.83 9.10
C SER A 97 0.93 -4.00 9.74
N ALA A 98 2.10 -4.39 9.21
CA ALA A 98 2.89 -5.49 9.76
C ALA A 98 3.53 -5.16 11.12
N LEU A 99 3.91 -3.89 11.34
CA LEU A 99 4.62 -3.46 12.54
C LEU A 99 3.69 -2.84 13.61
N LEU A 100 2.42 -2.59 13.28
CA LEU A 100 1.46 -1.92 14.15
C LEU A 100 1.33 -2.60 15.52
N GLU A 101 1.27 -3.93 15.54
CA GLU A 101 1.20 -4.71 16.78
C GLU A 101 2.44 -4.50 17.64
N GLN A 102 3.63 -4.56 17.05
CA GLN A 102 4.91 -4.37 17.76
C GLN A 102 5.03 -2.94 18.32
N ILE A 103 4.63 -1.93 17.54
CA ILE A 103 4.63 -0.51 17.93
C ILE A 103 3.72 -0.26 19.14
N LEU A 104 2.49 -0.81 19.12
CA LEU A 104 1.51 -0.60 20.19
C LEU A 104 1.85 -1.40 21.45
N CYS A 105 2.39 -2.60 21.25
CA CYS A 105 2.78 -3.50 22.31
C CYS A 105 3.89 -2.92 23.20
N GLU A 106 4.89 -2.25 22.62
CA GLU A 106 5.95 -1.54 23.38
C GLU A 106 5.37 -0.50 24.36
N LYS A 107 4.27 0.15 23.99
CA LYS A 107 3.63 1.18 24.81
C LYS A 107 2.69 0.64 25.88
N GLY A 108 2.58 -0.70 26.01
CA GLY A 108 1.74 -1.37 27.02
C GLY A 108 0.29 -1.59 26.58
N TYR A 109 -0.01 -1.52 25.28
CA TYR A 109 -1.32 -1.87 24.76
C TYR A 109 -1.48 -3.39 24.59
N SER A 110 -2.72 -3.88 24.73
CA SER A 110 -3.06 -5.27 24.47
C SER A 110 -3.00 -5.59 22.97
N ASN A 111 -2.65 -6.83 22.63
CA ASN A 111 -2.68 -7.33 21.25
C ASN A 111 -4.08 -7.21 20.63
N ASP A 112 -5.15 -7.40 21.42
CA ASP A 112 -6.53 -7.23 20.96
C ASP A 112 -6.80 -5.80 20.48
N PHE A 113 -6.24 -4.81 21.20
CA PHE A 113 -6.36 -3.41 20.85
C PHE A 113 -5.57 -3.11 19.57
N ALA A 114 -4.36 -3.65 19.43
CA ALA A 114 -3.58 -3.49 18.22
C ALA A 114 -4.26 -4.11 16.99
N GLY A 115 -4.80 -5.32 17.12
CA GLY A 115 -5.59 -5.98 16.08
C GLY A 115 -6.83 -5.17 15.69
N LEU A 116 -7.56 -4.61 16.67
CA LEU A 116 -8.69 -3.71 16.42
C LEU A 116 -8.28 -2.45 15.66
N ASN A 117 -7.13 -1.84 15.99
CA ASN A 117 -6.61 -0.69 15.26
C ASN A 117 -6.25 -1.04 13.82
N GLY A 118 -5.59 -2.18 13.59
CA GLY A 118 -5.28 -2.67 12.24
C GLY A 118 -6.54 -2.95 11.40
N ALA A 119 -7.58 -3.49 12.04
CA ALA A 119 -8.88 -3.71 11.41
C ALA A 119 -9.56 -2.38 11.04
N LEU A 120 -9.60 -1.42 11.97
CA LEU A 120 -10.17 -0.08 11.74
C LEU A 120 -9.42 0.65 10.62
N PHE A 121 -8.09 0.61 10.62
CA PHE A 121 -7.24 1.13 9.55
C PHE A 121 -7.64 0.58 8.17
N THR A 122 -7.83 -0.74 8.08
CA THR A 122 -8.20 -1.40 6.81
C THR A 122 -9.62 -1.05 6.39
N VAL A 123 -10.61 -1.13 7.29
CA VAL A 123 -12.02 -0.87 6.99
C VAL A 123 -12.25 0.59 6.60
N CYS A 124 -11.70 1.53 7.38
CA CYS A 124 -11.76 2.96 7.05
C CYS A 124 -11.02 3.25 5.74
N GLY A 125 -9.90 2.56 5.47
CA GLY A 125 -9.20 2.65 4.20
C GLY A 125 -10.06 2.24 2.99
N LEU A 126 -10.74 1.10 3.08
CA LEU A 126 -11.67 0.65 2.02
C LEU A 126 -12.81 1.63 1.81
N LEU A 127 -13.37 2.19 2.89
CA LEU A 127 -14.39 3.21 2.81
C LEU A 127 -13.86 4.49 2.14
N GLY A 128 -12.64 4.92 2.47
CA GLY A 128 -11.98 6.06 1.83
C GLY A 128 -11.75 5.86 0.33
N ALA A 129 -11.28 4.68 -0.08
CA ALA A 129 -11.14 4.28 -1.48
C ALA A 129 -12.48 4.35 -2.23
N PHE A 130 -13.55 3.84 -1.63
CA PHE A 130 -14.88 3.87 -2.24
C PHE A 130 -15.40 5.31 -2.39
N LEU A 131 -15.38 6.11 -1.32
CA LEU A 131 -15.91 7.46 -1.32
C LEU A 131 -15.12 8.40 -2.24
N LEU A 132 -13.79 8.34 -2.19
CA LEU A 132 -12.96 9.19 -3.03
C LEU A 132 -13.01 8.75 -4.50
N GLY A 133 -13.12 7.44 -4.78
CA GLY A 133 -13.38 6.93 -6.12
C GLY A 133 -14.64 7.54 -6.71
N MET A 134 -15.78 7.43 -6.01
CA MET A 134 -17.04 8.04 -6.45
C MET A 134 -16.95 9.57 -6.64
N TYR A 135 -16.23 10.25 -5.75
CA TYR A 135 -16.03 11.70 -5.85
C TYR A 135 -15.24 12.08 -7.11
N VAL A 136 -14.15 11.36 -7.38
CA VAL A 136 -13.30 11.62 -8.54
C VAL A 136 -13.99 11.25 -9.84
N ASP A 137 -14.79 10.18 -9.86
CA ASP A 137 -15.61 9.81 -11.02
C ASP A 137 -16.56 10.93 -11.45
N ARG A 138 -17.13 11.65 -10.47
CA ARG A 138 -18.04 12.78 -10.72
C ARG A 138 -17.33 14.07 -11.08
N THR A 139 -16.19 14.36 -10.44
CA THR A 139 -15.50 15.64 -10.58
C THR A 139 -14.45 15.64 -11.69
N ARG A 140 -13.97 14.45 -12.09
CA ARG A 140 -12.85 14.22 -13.02
C ARG A 140 -11.55 14.92 -12.61
N LYS A 141 -11.40 15.23 -11.31
CA LYS A 141 -10.22 15.92 -10.74
C LYS A 141 -9.23 14.92 -10.12
N PHE A 142 -8.74 13.96 -10.89
CA PHE A 142 -7.89 12.85 -10.41
C PHE A 142 -6.60 13.34 -9.72
N ILE A 143 -5.86 14.26 -10.35
CA ILE A 143 -4.59 14.78 -9.83
C ILE A 143 -4.78 15.57 -8.52
N GLU A 144 -5.72 16.51 -8.49
CA GLU A 144 -5.94 17.37 -7.31
C GLU A 144 -6.41 16.54 -6.12
N SER A 145 -7.35 15.61 -6.31
CA SER A 145 -7.80 14.70 -5.26
C SER A 145 -6.66 13.81 -4.75
N THR A 146 -5.78 13.33 -5.64
CA THR A 146 -4.63 12.51 -5.23
C THR A 146 -3.62 13.32 -4.41
N LYS A 147 -3.29 14.54 -4.85
CA LYS A 147 -2.37 15.44 -4.13
C LYS A 147 -2.90 15.75 -2.72
N ILE A 148 -4.19 16.09 -2.61
CA ILE A 148 -4.83 16.35 -1.31
C ILE A 148 -4.77 15.12 -0.43
N SER A 149 -5.12 13.93 -0.93
CA SER A 149 -5.07 12.69 -0.15
C SER A 149 -3.66 12.32 0.31
N PHE A 150 -2.63 12.54 -0.52
CA PHE A 150 -1.24 12.34 -0.10
C PHE A 150 -0.85 13.27 1.05
N CYS A 151 -1.22 14.56 0.98
CA CYS A 151 -0.95 15.51 2.05
C CYS A 151 -1.70 15.13 3.35
N LEU A 152 -2.98 14.75 3.24
CA LEU A 152 -3.78 14.35 4.40
C LEU A 152 -3.28 13.04 5.02
N SER A 153 -2.84 12.08 4.20
CA SER A 153 -2.20 10.85 4.66
C SER A 153 -0.88 11.13 5.38
N ALA A 154 -0.04 12.01 4.85
CA ALA A 154 1.19 12.45 5.51
C ALA A 154 0.89 13.10 6.87
N LEU A 155 -0.08 14.01 6.94
CA LEU A 155 -0.52 14.63 8.20
C LEU A 155 -1.03 13.58 9.20
N ALA A 156 -1.85 12.63 8.75
CA ALA A 156 -2.33 11.55 9.61
C ALA A 156 -1.19 10.65 10.14
N SER A 157 -0.16 10.40 9.31
CA SER A 157 1.04 9.66 9.72
C SER A 157 1.85 10.40 10.80
N ILE A 158 2.00 11.72 10.68
CA ILE A 158 2.65 12.56 11.70
C ILE A 158 1.83 12.56 12.98
N MET A 159 0.50 12.71 12.87
CA MET A 159 -0.39 12.67 14.03
C MET A 159 -0.31 11.32 14.76
N PHE A 160 -0.27 10.21 14.02
CA PHE A 160 -0.06 8.88 14.59
C PHE A 160 1.30 8.81 15.30
N ALA A 161 2.38 9.26 14.64
CA ALA A 161 3.72 9.24 15.21
C ALA A 161 3.81 10.04 16.51
N VAL A 162 3.22 11.24 16.56
CA VAL A 162 3.19 12.07 17.77
C VAL A 162 2.30 11.45 18.85
N THR A 163 1.12 10.96 18.50
CA THR A 163 0.19 10.34 19.45
C THR A 163 0.77 9.07 20.07
N SER A 164 1.51 8.28 19.28
CA SER A 164 2.18 7.05 19.75
C SER A 164 3.23 7.31 20.84
N ARG A 165 3.71 8.55 20.99
CA ARG A 165 4.63 8.93 22.07
C ARG A 165 3.95 9.08 23.43
N PHE A 166 2.64 9.38 23.45
CA PHE A 166 1.90 9.60 24.68
C PHE A 166 1.23 8.30 25.14
N ARG A 167 1.61 7.81 26.33
CA ARG A 167 0.93 6.66 26.96
C ARG A 167 -0.51 7.06 27.34
N HIS A 168 -1.44 6.08 27.35
CA HIS A 168 -2.86 6.23 27.71
C HIS A 168 -3.80 6.95 26.70
N GLN A 169 -3.38 7.23 25.47
CA GLN A 169 -4.22 7.87 24.44
C GLN A 169 -4.84 6.89 23.43
N ALA A 170 -5.51 5.84 23.93
CA ALA A 170 -6.06 4.76 23.09
C ALA A 170 -7.01 5.28 21.99
N ILE A 171 -7.95 6.15 22.34
CA ILE A 171 -8.95 6.67 21.40
C ILE A 171 -8.28 7.50 20.29
N MET A 172 -7.30 8.32 20.64
CA MET A 172 -6.59 9.15 19.68
C MET A 172 -5.75 8.31 18.71
N LEU A 173 -5.14 7.22 19.18
CA LEU A 173 -4.44 6.26 18.33
C LEU A 173 -5.39 5.60 17.32
N ALA A 174 -6.57 5.17 17.78
CA ALA A 174 -7.57 4.60 16.89
C ALA A 174 -8.05 5.58 15.82
N ILE A 175 -8.29 6.85 16.19
CA ILE A 175 -8.70 7.88 15.24
C ILE A 175 -7.59 8.16 14.23
N THR A 176 -6.35 8.40 14.68
CA THR A 176 -5.23 8.72 13.79
C THR A 176 -4.87 7.56 12.87
N CYS A 177 -4.90 6.33 13.37
CA CYS A 177 -4.73 5.11 12.57
C CYS A 177 -5.84 4.98 11.52
N SER A 178 -7.10 5.18 11.90
CA SER A 178 -8.24 5.14 10.97
C SER A 178 -8.15 6.21 9.88
N LEU A 179 -7.75 7.44 10.24
CA LEU A 179 -7.56 8.54 9.29
C LEU A 179 -6.41 8.26 8.32
N PHE A 180 -5.30 7.70 8.83
CA PHE A 180 -4.17 7.32 7.99
C PHE A 180 -4.57 6.26 6.96
N GLY A 181 -5.35 5.26 7.37
CA GLY A 181 -5.94 4.26 6.48
C GLY A 181 -6.89 4.88 5.47
N PHE A 182 -7.84 5.70 5.93
CA PHE A 182 -8.85 6.36 5.08
C PHE A 182 -8.22 7.15 3.94
N PHE A 183 -7.32 8.08 4.22
CA PHE A 183 -6.69 8.90 3.17
C PHE A 183 -5.64 8.13 2.37
N GLY A 184 -5.00 7.13 2.98
CA GLY A 184 -4.01 6.29 2.34
C GLY A 184 -4.58 5.41 1.24
N PHE A 185 -5.53 4.56 1.59
CA PHE A 185 -6.19 3.66 0.62
C PHE A 185 -7.04 4.43 -0.38
N ALA A 186 -7.49 5.65 -0.04
CA ALA A 186 -8.23 6.50 -0.98
C ALA A 186 -7.45 6.82 -2.27
N ILE A 187 -6.12 6.88 -2.20
CA ILE A 187 -5.23 7.12 -3.35
C ILE A 187 -5.25 5.95 -4.33
N TYR A 188 -5.49 4.74 -3.84
CA TYR A 188 -5.31 3.50 -4.58
C TYR A 188 -6.08 3.41 -5.91
N PRO A 189 -7.42 3.56 -5.96
CA PRO A 189 -8.16 3.46 -7.21
C PRO A 189 -7.74 4.53 -8.23
N ILE A 190 -7.50 5.76 -7.75
CA ILE A 190 -7.14 6.89 -8.59
C ILE A 190 -5.74 6.71 -9.21
N ALA A 191 -4.78 6.25 -8.40
CA ALA A 191 -3.42 5.99 -8.87
C ALA A 191 -3.38 4.86 -9.91
N MET A 192 -4.27 3.87 -9.82
CA MET A 192 -4.38 2.80 -10.81
C MET A 192 -4.90 3.33 -12.15
N GLU A 193 -5.94 4.18 -12.14
CA GLU A 193 -6.43 4.86 -13.35
C GLU A 193 -5.34 5.74 -13.98
N LEU A 194 -4.64 6.53 -13.16
CA LEU A 194 -3.51 7.37 -13.61
C LEU A 194 -2.35 6.54 -14.16
N ALA A 195 -2.07 5.36 -13.58
CA ALA A 195 -1.02 4.47 -14.06
C ALA A 195 -1.36 3.93 -15.46
N VAL A 196 -2.62 3.53 -15.68
CA VAL A 196 -3.10 3.09 -16.99
C VAL A 196 -3.01 4.23 -17.99
N GLU A 197 -3.45 5.43 -17.62
CA GLU A 197 -3.40 6.61 -18.50
C GLU A 197 -1.96 7.01 -18.88
N CYS A 198 -1.04 7.06 -17.91
CA CYS A 198 0.37 7.38 -18.16
C CYS A 198 1.08 6.31 -18.99
N SER A 199 0.62 5.06 -18.90
CA SER A 199 1.22 3.92 -19.59
C SER A 199 0.73 3.69 -21.01
N TYR A 200 -0.27 4.44 -21.50
CA TYR A 200 -0.79 4.26 -22.85
C TYR A 200 0.32 4.38 -23.92
N PRO A 201 0.44 3.45 -24.90
CA PRO A 201 -0.49 2.38 -25.30
C PRO A 201 -0.18 0.97 -24.71
N ILE A 202 0.41 0.88 -23.52
CA ILE A 202 0.85 -0.38 -22.92
C ILE A 202 -0.30 -1.05 -22.18
N GLY A 203 -0.29 -2.39 -22.15
CA GLY A 203 -1.32 -3.18 -21.47
C GLY A 203 -1.44 -2.83 -19.97
N GLU A 204 -2.66 -2.59 -19.53
CA GLU A 204 -3.03 -2.23 -18.16
C GLU A 204 -2.46 -3.19 -17.10
N GLY A 205 -2.51 -4.50 -17.36
CA GLY A 205 -1.97 -5.51 -16.46
C GLY A 205 -0.45 -5.43 -16.27
N THR A 206 0.29 -5.03 -17.31
CA THR A 206 1.76 -4.85 -17.21
C THR A 206 2.08 -3.58 -16.41
N SER A 207 1.40 -2.48 -16.70
CA SER A 207 1.59 -1.19 -16.01
C SER A 207 1.33 -1.30 -14.51
N THR A 208 0.21 -1.88 -14.14
CA THR A 208 -0.18 -2.02 -12.73
C THR A 208 0.67 -3.08 -12.02
N GLY A 209 0.94 -4.21 -12.66
CA GLY A 209 1.78 -5.27 -12.10
C GLY A 209 3.20 -4.80 -11.74
N LEU A 210 3.82 -3.97 -12.58
CA LEU A 210 5.15 -3.41 -12.30
C LEU A 210 5.17 -2.50 -11.08
N ILE A 211 4.11 -1.71 -10.86
CA ILE A 211 3.97 -0.89 -9.64
C ILE A 211 3.90 -1.78 -8.39
N PHE A 212 3.19 -2.90 -8.45
CA PHE A 212 3.15 -3.85 -7.33
C PHE A 212 4.50 -4.50 -7.05
N VAL A 213 5.24 -4.87 -8.10
CA VAL A 213 6.58 -5.43 -7.90
C VAL A 213 7.51 -4.39 -7.29
N ALA A 214 7.48 -3.15 -7.80
CA ALA A 214 8.27 -2.06 -7.23
C ALA A 214 7.89 -1.78 -5.77
N SER A 215 6.60 -1.78 -5.44
CA SER A 215 6.13 -1.52 -4.07
C SER A 215 6.57 -2.59 -3.07
N GLN A 216 6.62 -3.86 -3.47
CA GLN A 216 7.13 -4.93 -2.61
C GLN A 216 8.63 -4.79 -2.37
N ILE A 217 9.41 -4.42 -3.40
CA ILE A 217 10.86 -4.18 -3.26
C ILE A 217 11.10 -3.00 -2.30
N GLU A 218 10.42 -1.88 -2.53
CA GLU A 218 10.51 -0.70 -1.66
C GLU A 218 10.02 -0.99 -0.25
N GLY A 219 8.96 -1.79 -0.09
CA GLY A 219 8.44 -2.25 1.19
C GLY A 219 9.46 -3.10 1.97
N VAL A 220 10.14 -4.05 1.32
CA VAL A 220 11.21 -4.84 1.97
C VAL A 220 12.36 -3.94 2.42
N ILE A 221 12.81 -3.01 1.56
CA ILE A 221 13.87 -2.06 1.91
C ILE A 221 13.45 -1.21 3.12
N LEU A 222 12.21 -0.70 3.11
CA LEU A 222 11.67 0.09 4.21
C LEU A 222 11.56 -0.73 5.49
N MET A 223 11.08 -1.98 5.42
CA MET A 223 10.95 -2.84 6.58
C MET A 223 12.31 -3.11 7.23
N ILE A 224 13.34 -3.42 6.43
CA ILE A 224 14.72 -3.60 6.92
C ILE A 224 15.24 -2.30 7.53
N LEU A 225 15.01 -1.16 6.89
CA LEU A 225 15.43 0.15 7.42
C LEU A 225 14.77 0.44 8.77
N LEU A 226 13.45 0.25 8.88
CA LEU A 226 12.70 0.50 10.11
C LEU A 226 13.15 -0.42 11.24
N GLN A 227 13.36 -1.72 10.96
CA GLN A 227 13.88 -2.67 11.94
C GLN A 227 15.32 -2.34 12.35
N ALA A 228 16.19 -1.94 11.41
CA ALA A 228 17.56 -1.53 11.72
C ALA A 228 17.64 -0.26 12.59
N LEU A 229 16.61 0.59 12.53
CA LEU A 229 16.50 1.80 13.34
C LEU A 229 15.88 1.54 14.73
N THR A 230 15.36 0.34 14.98
CA THR A 230 14.89 -0.02 16.33
C THR A 230 16.07 -0.10 17.28
N VAL A 231 15.94 0.53 18.44
CA VAL A 231 16.95 0.48 19.49
C VAL A 231 16.43 -0.45 20.58
N ARG A 232 17.27 -1.37 21.05
CA ARG A 232 16.92 -2.24 22.17
C ARG A 232 16.80 -1.42 23.45
N VAL A 233 15.68 -1.52 24.13
CA VAL A 233 15.46 -0.92 25.45
C VAL A 233 15.65 -2.00 26.50
N SER A 234 16.55 -1.74 27.47
CA SER A 234 16.68 -2.58 28.65
C SER A 234 15.42 -2.47 29.52
N GLU A 235 14.72 -3.60 29.65
CA GLU A 235 13.69 -3.93 30.66
C GLU A 235 12.90 -2.74 31.25
N ASP A 236 11.89 -2.28 30.51
CA ASP A 236 10.83 -1.44 31.08
C ASP A 236 9.71 -2.40 31.58
N PRO A 237 9.40 -2.48 32.89
CA PRO A 237 8.49 -3.49 33.48
C PRO A 237 7.00 -3.36 33.07
N SER A 238 6.70 -2.51 32.08
CA SER A 238 5.34 -2.20 31.59
C SER A 238 5.07 -2.61 30.14
N SER A 239 6.03 -3.22 29.43
CA SER A 239 5.80 -3.70 28.06
C SER A 239 5.04 -5.03 28.05
N THR A 240 3.91 -5.10 27.34
CA THR A 240 3.11 -6.33 27.17
C THR A 240 3.65 -7.30 26.12
N CYS A 241 4.79 -6.97 25.50
CA CYS A 241 5.35 -7.82 24.45
C CYS A 241 5.81 -9.15 25.01
N ALA A 242 5.32 -10.22 24.38
CA ALA A 242 5.81 -11.56 24.64
C ALA A 242 7.33 -11.53 24.48
N ILE A 243 8.03 -11.64 25.60
CA ILE A 243 9.49 -11.58 25.66
C ILE A 243 10.01 -12.87 25.02
N ASP A 244 10.18 -12.87 23.71
CA ASP A 244 11.03 -13.86 23.05
C ASP A 244 12.47 -13.32 23.16
N GLN A 245 13.16 -13.71 24.23
CA GLN A 245 14.60 -13.59 24.57
C GLN A 245 15.42 -12.30 24.26
N ASP A 246 14.91 -11.29 23.54
CA ASP A 246 15.72 -10.20 22.95
C ASP A 246 15.40 -8.78 23.46
N GLY A 247 14.48 -8.62 24.42
CA GLY A 247 14.13 -7.34 25.05
C GLY A 247 13.11 -6.50 24.24
N ALA A 248 12.54 -5.47 24.87
CA ALA A 248 11.59 -4.58 24.20
C ALA A 248 12.34 -3.65 23.23
N LEU A 249 11.83 -3.50 22.00
CA LEU A 249 12.41 -2.62 20.97
C LEU A 249 11.70 -1.25 21.02
N ASP A 250 12.46 -0.15 21.04
CA ASP A 250 11.91 1.20 20.91
C ASP A 250 11.52 1.47 19.45
N TRP A 251 10.23 1.67 19.23
CA TRP A 251 9.66 1.98 17.92
C TRP A 251 9.49 3.49 17.68
N THR A 252 9.86 4.34 18.63
CA THR A 252 9.69 5.80 18.53
C THR A 252 10.45 6.37 17.32
N THR A 253 11.72 6.01 17.15
CA THR A 253 12.54 6.45 16.02
C THR A 253 12.04 5.91 14.68
N PRO A 254 11.79 4.60 14.51
CA PRO A 254 11.20 4.06 13.29
C PRO A 254 9.88 4.73 12.88
N VAL A 255 8.96 4.96 13.82
CA VAL A 255 7.66 5.57 13.54
C VAL A 255 7.81 7.03 13.08
N LEU A 256 8.73 7.79 13.68
CA LEU A 256 9.03 9.15 13.23
C LEU A 256 9.69 9.17 11.84
N VAL A 257 10.60 8.23 11.56
CA VAL A 257 11.24 8.10 10.25
C VAL A 257 10.21 7.74 9.18
N MET A 258 9.30 6.81 9.49
CA MET A 258 8.20 6.46 8.60
C MET A 258 7.28 7.67 8.30
N ALA A 259 6.92 8.47 9.30
CA ALA A 259 6.15 9.70 9.08
C ALA A 259 6.92 10.74 8.25
N GLY A 260 8.23 10.86 8.49
CA GLY A 260 9.13 11.70 7.70
C GLY A 260 9.23 11.27 6.23
N LEU A 261 9.37 9.96 5.98
CA LEU A 261 9.35 9.39 4.63
C LEU A 261 8.00 9.58 3.96
N CYS A 262 6.89 9.42 4.68
CA CYS A 262 5.54 9.70 4.17
C CYS A 262 5.41 11.13 3.67
N SER A 263 5.86 12.07 4.50
CA SER A 263 5.81 13.49 4.21
C SER A 263 6.74 13.86 3.06
N GLY A 264 7.95 13.31 3.04
CA GLY A 264 8.91 13.51 1.95
C GLY A 264 8.38 13.00 0.60
N MET A 265 7.79 11.81 0.58
CA MET A 265 7.14 11.26 -0.62
C MET A 265 5.92 12.07 -1.05
N ALA A 266 5.08 12.50 -0.11
CA ALA A 266 3.94 13.36 -0.40
C ALA A 266 4.38 14.69 -1.01
N CYS A 267 5.37 15.37 -0.42
CA CYS A 267 5.94 16.60 -0.96
C CYS A 267 6.56 16.39 -2.34
N PHE A 268 7.34 15.32 -2.51
CA PHE A 268 7.95 14.98 -3.80
C PHE A 268 6.87 14.74 -4.86
N TYR A 269 5.83 13.98 -4.55
CA TYR A 269 4.71 13.75 -5.45
C TYR A 269 4.00 15.05 -5.81
N VAL A 270 3.67 15.90 -4.83
CA VAL A 270 2.98 17.18 -5.08
C VAL A 270 3.81 18.12 -5.96
N ILE A 271 5.12 18.16 -5.77
CA ILE A 271 6.03 19.07 -6.50
C ILE A 271 6.38 18.54 -7.89
N PHE A 272 6.70 17.25 -8.02
CA PHE A 272 7.25 16.71 -9.26
C PHE A 272 6.20 16.02 -10.14
N PHE A 273 5.06 15.59 -9.58
CA PHE A 273 4.02 14.96 -10.37
C PHE A 273 3.18 16.01 -11.12
N HIS A 274 3.62 16.25 -12.36
CA HIS A 274 2.90 17.02 -13.37
C HIS A 274 2.64 16.08 -14.55
N THR A 275 1.36 15.79 -14.79
CA THR A 275 0.92 14.97 -15.92
C THR A 275 -0.15 15.74 -16.67
N ASP A 276 0.06 15.95 -17.96
CA ASP A 276 -1.00 16.41 -18.87
C ASP A 276 -1.91 15.23 -19.21
N TYR A 277 -3.22 15.40 -19.03
CA TYR A 277 -4.22 14.38 -19.35
C TYR A 277 -4.29 14.15 -20.86
N LYS A 278 -3.58 13.14 -21.35
CA LYS A 278 -3.56 12.81 -22.78
C LYS A 278 -4.81 12.05 -23.23
N ARG A 279 -5.51 11.36 -22.31
CA ARG A 279 -6.65 10.49 -22.67
C ARG A 279 -7.99 11.21 -22.54
N LEU A 280 -8.15 12.11 -21.55
CA LEU A 280 -9.35 12.95 -21.45
C LEU A 280 -9.56 13.81 -22.72
N HIS A 281 -8.47 14.31 -23.30
CA HIS A 281 -8.50 15.06 -24.57
C HIS A 281 -8.67 14.19 -25.82
N ALA A 282 -8.46 12.88 -25.75
CA ALA A 282 -8.71 11.98 -26.87
C ALA A 282 -10.17 11.48 -26.93
N GLU A 283 -10.92 11.65 -25.84
CA GLU A 283 -12.36 11.34 -25.73
C GLU A 283 -13.27 12.58 -25.87
N THR A 284 -12.70 13.77 -26.11
CA THR A 284 -13.44 15.02 -26.44
C THR A 284 -13.29 15.36 -27.91
#